data_AF-W9ID51-F1
#
_entry.id   AF-W9ID51-F1
#
_cell.length_a   1.000
_cell.length_b   1.000
_cell.length_c   1.000
_cell.angle_alpha   90.00
_cell.angle_beta   90.00
_cell.angle_gamma   90.00
#
_symmetry.space_group_name_H-M   'P 1'
#
loop_
_entity.id
_entity.type
_entity.pdbx_description
1 polymer ?
#
loop_
_entity_poly.entity_id
_entity_poly.type
_entity_poly.pdbx_seq_one_letter_code
_entity_poly.pdbx_strand_id
1 'polypeptide(L)'
;MDAKPHHLVFVADPQIIDPHSYPGRPWPINPLTVLITDNYLRRGYRAMQRRLHPDSLFFLGDLFDGGREWKTREGKFVDPKWGRGRSKEEKKLVQTWHDKYGEDFWLHEYERFGDIFFEHFNDGGEAPGAWQRGRKLVTSLPGNHDLGFGAQVQVSVRDRFSAFFGDVNRVDVVGNHTIVSVDSVSLSADTSEWKNQHDLQPIYGPVNEFLDGVKTLKRKAAEEELRHYYDLQGGLRYPHHVEELDRSKPTWGNNPEAEKADGPDFPTILLTHVPLYRAPGTPCGPQREHWPPAKPPKGQKEPVFPDHRNALSVVGGYQYQNVLNEDDSVKLVKKVGNIRHVFSGDDHDYCEVVHSDAKENVREITVKSMSMAMGVPTPGFLMASMYNPVDAQGKPLPGAPEQTIQTHLCLLPNQIHTYMEYIVFIVATLVLLVVRAALVPALSLAPFALEPEKSSPSAVLPMYKDKMDPPEASSYRNTTSSGTSAHHLPSRLSAAAPRNGRSTSPVQTSSRWQARRGGRSDKRWGWGSAGGPRIHLDDNLFSTSVQDQRIGGKKALGVIGRELWTTTWRVAWMTVSFFAYLAWRG
;
A
#
# COMPACT_ATOMS: atom_id res chain seq x y z
N MET A 1 8.76 23.34 36.82
CA MET A 1 7.61 22.76 36.10
C MET A 1 8.17 22.10 34.87
N ASP A 2 7.71 20.90 34.54
CA ASP A 2 8.19 20.19 33.36
C ASP A 2 7.51 20.75 32.11
N ALA A 3 8.29 21.11 31.10
CA ALA A 3 7.77 21.65 29.85
C ALA A 3 6.94 20.58 29.12
N LYS A 4 5.75 20.96 28.66
CA LYS A 4 4.88 20.10 27.84
C LYS A 4 4.81 20.69 26.43
N PRO A 5 5.64 20.23 25.48
CA PRO A 5 5.54 20.66 24.10
C PRO A 5 4.26 20.12 23.45
N HIS A 6 3.79 20.81 22.42
CA HIS A 6 2.80 20.30 21.46
C HIS A 6 3.52 19.38 20.47
N HIS A 7 2.99 18.17 20.22
CA HIS A 7 3.56 17.24 19.25
C HIS A 7 2.78 17.26 17.93
N LEU A 8 3.38 17.91 16.92
CA LEU A 8 2.88 17.98 15.54
C LEU A 8 3.59 16.93 14.68
N VAL A 9 2.85 16.25 13.80
CA VAL A 9 3.39 15.34 12.78
C VAL A 9 3.06 15.86 11.37
N PHE A 10 4.04 15.78 10.47
CA PHE A 10 3.88 16.00 9.04
C PHE A 10 3.98 14.68 8.27
N VAL A 11 2.98 14.41 7.43
CA VAL A 11 2.97 13.26 6.52
C VAL A 11 3.05 13.77 5.09
N ALA A 12 4.09 13.39 4.36
CA ALA A 12 4.23 13.67 2.94
C ALA A 12 3.95 12.43 2.10
N ASP A 13 3.48 12.67 0.87
CA ASP A 13 3.32 11.70 -0.22
C ASP A 13 2.84 10.32 0.23
N PRO A 14 1.67 10.20 0.91
CA PRO A 14 1.04 8.90 1.11
C PRO A 14 0.67 8.26 -0.23
N GLN A 15 0.39 9.08 -1.27
CA GLN A 15 0.16 8.73 -2.67
C GLN A 15 -0.46 7.34 -2.82
N ILE A 16 -1.74 7.22 -2.43
CA ILE A 16 -2.40 5.91 -2.47
C ILE A 16 -2.48 5.45 -3.94
N ILE A 17 -1.79 4.35 -4.24
CA ILE A 17 -1.58 3.92 -5.63
C ILE A 17 -2.87 3.37 -6.24
N ASP A 18 -3.05 3.55 -7.54
CA ASP A 18 -4.29 3.25 -8.23
C ASP A 18 -4.01 2.66 -9.66
N PRO A 19 -5.00 2.50 -10.55
CA PRO A 19 -4.78 1.98 -11.91
C PRO A 19 -3.98 2.88 -12.86
N HIS A 20 -3.66 4.12 -12.49
CA HIS A 20 -2.71 5.00 -13.19
C HIS A 20 -1.27 4.61 -12.84
N SER A 21 -0.95 4.51 -11.54
CA SER A 21 0.39 4.29 -10.97
C SER A 21 1.26 3.28 -11.70
N TYR A 22 0.67 2.13 -12.08
CA TYR A 22 1.35 1.05 -12.77
C TYR A 22 0.56 0.59 -13.99
N PRO A 23 0.57 1.38 -15.08
CA PRO A 23 -0.37 1.19 -16.18
C PRO A 23 -0.06 -0.12 -16.92
N GLY A 24 -1.08 -0.96 -17.07
CA GLY A 24 -0.95 -2.28 -17.69
C GLY A 24 -0.53 -3.41 -16.73
N ARG A 25 -0.37 -3.16 -15.42
CA ARG A 25 -0.19 -4.23 -14.42
C ARG A 25 -1.43 -5.14 -14.42
N PRO A 26 -1.31 -6.45 -14.72
CA PRO A 26 -2.47 -7.31 -14.93
C PRO A 26 -3.17 -7.69 -13.62
N TRP A 27 -4.42 -8.14 -13.73
CA TRP A 27 -5.09 -8.88 -12.65
C TRP A 27 -4.42 -10.27 -12.48
N PRO A 28 -4.21 -10.78 -11.25
CA PRO A 28 -4.56 -10.20 -9.95
C PRO A 28 -3.46 -9.32 -9.33
N ILE A 29 -2.35 -9.05 -10.03
CA ILE A 29 -1.18 -8.35 -9.49
C ILE A 29 -1.52 -6.91 -9.08
N ASN A 30 -2.35 -6.18 -9.85
CA ASN A 30 -2.70 -4.80 -9.51
C ASN A 30 -3.45 -4.66 -8.16
N PRO A 31 -4.61 -5.30 -7.93
CA PRO A 31 -5.30 -5.20 -6.64
C PRO A 31 -4.50 -5.80 -5.48
N LEU A 32 -3.63 -6.79 -5.72
CA LEU A 32 -2.69 -7.29 -4.70
C LEU A 32 -1.64 -6.23 -4.32
N THR A 33 -1.21 -5.38 -5.26
CA THR A 33 -0.26 -4.30 -4.98
C THR A 33 -0.92 -3.22 -4.11
N VAL A 34 -2.14 -2.81 -4.48
CA VAL A 34 -2.99 -1.90 -3.70
C VAL A 34 -3.15 -2.42 -2.26
N LEU A 35 -3.62 -3.65 -2.09
CA LEU A 35 -3.81 -4.26 -0.77
C LEU A 35 -2.53 -4.29 0.09
N ILE A 36 -1.37 -4.51 -0.52
CA ILE A 36 -0.08 -4.54 0.19
C ILE A 36 0.36 -3.13 0.63
N THR A 37 0.21 -2.14 -0.24
CA THR A 37 0.58 -0.74 0.04
C THR A 37 -0.36 -0.08 1.04
N ASP A 38 -1.67 -0.31 0.93
CA ASP A 38 -2.67 0.17 1.88
C ASP A 38 -2.41 -0.37 3.28
N ASN A 39 -2.11 -1.67 3.39
CA ASN A 39 -1.76 -2.28 4.67
C ASN A 39 -0.42 -1.79 5.23
N TYR A 40 0.54 -1.40 4.37
CA TYR A 40 1.76 -0.74 4.84
C TYR A 40 1.44 0.64 5.46
N LEU A 41 0.73 1.49 4.71
CA LEU A 41 0.31 2.82 5.17
C LEU A 41 -0.54 2.74 6.46
N ARG A 42 -1.58 1.91 6.45
CA ARG A 42 -2.50 1.67 7.57
C ARG A 42 -1.76 1.20 8.83
N ARG A 43 -0.83 0.25 8.70
CA ARG A 43 -0.02 -0.24 9.84
C ARG A 43 0.95 0.82 10.36
N GLY A 44 1.63 1.56 9.47
CA GLY A 44 2.51 2.66 9.83
C GLY A 44 1.77 3.77 10.57
N TYR A 45 0.59 4.17 10.06
CA TYR A 45 -0.25 5.22 10.63
C TYR A 45 -0.84 4.81 11.99
N ARG A 46 -1.40 3.61 12.11
CA ARG A 46 -1.89 3.07 13.39
C ARG A 46 -0.76 2.93 14.42
N ALA A 47 0.45 2.57 14.00
CA ALA A 47 1.61 2.51 14.88
C ALA A 47 2.06 3.91 15.36
N MET A 48 2.08 4.90 14.46
CA MET A 48 2.32 6.31 14.80
C MET A 48 1.28 6.81 15.81
N GLN A 49 -0.01 6.72 15.49
CA GLN A 49 -1.10 7.23 16.34
C GLN A 49 -1.11 6.58 17.73
N ARG A 50 -0.89 5.25 17.84
CA ARG A 50 -0.88 4.52 19.12
C ARG A 50 0.37 4.73 19.97
N ARG A 51 1.52 5.03 19.37
CA ARG A 51 2.81 5.10 20.10
C ARG A 51 3.31 6.52 20.35
N LEU A 52 2.93 7.45 19.48
CA LEU A 52 3.37 8.85 19.51
C LEU A 52 2.23 9.80 19.86
N HIS A 53 0.98 9.39 19.64
CA HIS A 53 -0.26 10.11 19.98
C HIS A 53 -0.17 11.64 19.74
N PRO A 54 0.12 12.08 18.50
CA PRO A 54 0.35 13.49 18.21
C PRO A 54 -0.89 14.34 18.49
N ASP A 55 -0.66 15.55 18.97
CA ASP A 55 -1.71 16.57 19.16
C ASP A 55 -2.26 17.04 17.82
N SER A 56 -1.38 17.24 16.83
CA SER A 56 -1.75 17.64 15.48
C SER A 56 -1.08 16.78 14.42
N LEU A 57 -1.77 16.58 13.30
CA LEU A 57 -1.22 15.96 12.11
C LEU A 57 -1.63 16.74 10.86
N PHE A 58 -0.65 17.12 10.05
CA PHE A 58 -0.83 17.84 8.79
C PHE A 58 -0.25 16.99 7.64
N PHE A 59 -1.03 16.77 6.58
CA PHE A 59 -0.52 16.19 5.34
C PHE A 59 0.07 17.28 4.44
N LEU A 60 1.11 16.95 3.68
CA LEU A 60 1.86 17.88 2.82
C LEU A 60 1.62 17.64 1.31
N GLY A 61 0.36 17.41 0.94
CA GLY A 61 -0.04 17.10 -0.44
C GLY A 61 0.18 15.66 -0.88
N ASP A 62 -0.22 15.40 -2.13
CA ASP A 62 -0.11 14.13 -2.84
C ASP A 62 -0.76 12.97 -2.08
N LEU A 63 -2.05 13.16 -1.82
CA LEU A 63 -2.91 12.18 -1.15
C LEU A 63 -3.16 10.97 -2.05
N PHE A 64 -3.35 11.23 -3.34
CA PHE A 64 -3.59 10.24 -4.40
C PHE A 64 -2.49 10.32 -5.47
N ASP A 65 -2.19 9.18 -6.12
CA ASP A 65 -1.29 9.19 -7.27
C ASP A 65 -2.00 9.67 -8.57
N GLY A 66 -3.24 9.24 -8.80
CA GLY A 66 -4.07 9.64 -9.94
C GLY A 66 -5.08 10.77 -9.67
N GLY A 67 -5.00 11.51 -8.55
CA GLY A 67 -6.07 12.42 -8.08
C GLY A 67 -6.58 13.44 -9.12
N ARG A 68 -5.66 13.99 -9.93
CA ARG A 68 -5.91 14.95 -11.03
C ARG A 68 -6.51 14.35 -12.30
N GLU A 69 -6.44 13.02 -12.45
CA GLU A 69 -6.69 12.30 -13.70
C GLU A 69 -8.16 11.86 -13.83
N TRP A 70 -8.89 11.86 -12.72
CA TRP A 70 -10.26 11.34 -12.64
C TRP A 70 -11.29 12.43 -12.89
N LYS A 71 -12.09 12.25 -13.95
CA LYS A 71 -13.04 13.23 -14.47
C LYS A 71 -14.05 13.67 -13.40
N THR A 72 -14.22 14.98 -13.23
CA THR A 72 -15.13 15.57 -12.25
C THR A 72 -16.61 15.43 -12.60
N ARG A 73 -17.49 15.44 -11.59
CA ARG A 73 -18.96 15.54 -11.79
C ARG A 73 -19.36 16.85 -12.47
N GLU A 74 -18.70 17.95 -12.06
CA GLU A 74 -19.05 19.32 -12.42
C GLU A 74 -17.84 20.09 -12.99
N GLY A 75 -18.13 21.25 -13.60
CA GLY A 75 -17.14 22.06 -14.30
C GLY A 75 -16.69 21.46 -15.64
N LYS A 76 -15.60 22.01 -16.18
CA LYS A 76 -14.94 21.48 -17.40
C LYS A 76 -13.81 20.55 -16.96
N PHE A 77 -13.74 19.36 -17.54
CA PHE A 77 -12.61 18.45 -17.40
C PHE A 77 -12.06 18.14 -18.80
N VAL A 78 -10.95 18.78 -19.17
CA VAL A 78 -10.29 18.71 -20.47
C VAL A 78 -8.80 18.98 -20.28
N ASP A 79 -7.95 18.00 -20.61
CA ASP A 79 -6.50 18.14 -20.66
C ASP A 79 -6.07 19.46 -21.35
N PRO A 80 -5.33 20.35 -20.65
CA PRO A 80 -4.77 21.57 -21.23
C PRO A 80 -3.91 21.27 -22.47
N LYS A 81 -4.14 22.04 -23.55
CA LYS A 81 -3.46 21.84 -24.85
C LYS A 81 -2.11 22.57 -24.95
N TRP A 82 -1.65 23.15 -23.86
CA TRP A 82 -0.42 23.92 -23.72
C TRP A 82 0.47 23.33 -22.62
N GLY A 83 1.69 23.86 -22.47
CA GLY A 83 2.70 23.32 -21.55
C GLY A 83 3.41 22.06 -22.08
N ARG A 84 4.15 21.40 -21.20
CA ARG A 84 4.77 20.09 -21.50
C ARG A 84 3.67 19.04 -21.59
N GLY A 85 3.82 18.00 -22.41
CA GLY A 85 2.77 17.00 -22.62
C GLY A 85 3.18 15.60 -22.16
N ARG A 86 2.18 14.81 -21.72
CA ARG A 86 2.26 13.38 -21.38
C ARG A 86 3.17 12.55 -22.31
N SER A 87 3.74 11.45 -21.81
CA SER A 87 4.54 10.49 -22.59
C SER A 87 3.76 9.86 -23.76
N LYS A 88 4.46 9.15 -24.66
CA LYS A 88 3.82 8.41 -25.76
C LYS A 88 3.02 7.21 -25.27
N GLU A 89 3.22 6.80 -24.03
CA GLU A 89 2.66 5.62 -23.40
C GLU A 89 1.33 5.99 -22.72
N GLU A 90 1.36 6.99 -21.84
CA GLU A 90 0.17 7.59 -21.23
C GLU A 90 -0.82 8.09 -22.28
N LYS A 91 -0.35 8.72 -23.38
CA LYS A 91 -1.22 9.22 -24.47
C LYS A 91 -2.11 8.14 -25.13
N LYS A 92 -1.76 6.85 -25.00
CA LYS A 92 -2.60 5.72 -25.46
C LYS A 92 -3.68 5.33 -24.44
N LEU A 93 -3.54 5.79 -23.19
CA LEU A 93 -4.35 5.44 -22.04
C LEU A 93 -5.31 6.55 -21.63
N VAL A 94 -4.98 7.84 -21.85
CA VAL A 94 -5.82 9.00 -21.49
C VAL A 94 -7.30 8.82 -21.85
N GLN A 95 -7.61 8.36 -23.06
CA GLN A 95 -9.00 8.10 -23.45
C GLN A 95 -9.63 7.00 -22.57
N THR A 96 -8.96 5.84 -22.42
CA THR A 96 -9.40 4.75 -21.55
C THR A 96 -9.55 5.19 -20.08
N TRP A 97 -8.74 6.13 -19.62
CA TRP A 97 -8.84 6.73 -18.29
C TRP A 97 -10.09 7.63 -18.17
N HIS A 98 -10.27 8.59 -19.08
CA HIS A 98 -11.42 9.50 -19.08
C HIS A 98 -12.77 8.80 -19.32
N ASP A 99 -12.76 7.70 -20.08
CA ASP A 99 -13.96 6.89 -20.39
C ASP A 99 -14.32 5.91 -19.25
N LYS A 100 -13.39 5.59 -18.33
CA LYS A 100 -13.57 4.56 -17.28
C LYS A 100 -13.54 5.10 -15.84
N TYR A 101 -12.81 6.16 -15.57
CA TYR A 101 -12.54 6.68 -14.23
C TYR A 101 -13.00 8.15 -14.12
N GLY A 102 -14.20 8.33 -13.54
CA GLY A 102 -14.79 9.64 -13.23
C GLY A 102 -15.04 9.80 -11.73
N GLU A 103 -15.98 10.69 -11.39
CA GLU A 103 -16.28 11.05 -10.00
C GLU A 103 -16.50 9.84 -9.09
N ASP A 104 -17.32 8.88 -9.52
CA ASP A 104 -17.60 7.68 -8.73
C ASP A 104 -16.33 6.93 -8.35
N PHE A 105 -15.32 6.86 -9.25
CA PHE A 105 -14.03 6.24 -8.94
C PHE A 105 -13.24 7.08 -7.93
N TRP A 106 -13.15 8.40 -8.15
CA TRP A 106 -12.49 9.30 -7.21
C TRP A 106 -13.11 9.27 -5.80
N LEU A 107 -14.42 9.08 -5.69
CA LEU A 107 -15.14 8.94 -4.42
C LEU A 107 -14.79 7.65 -3.67
N HIS A 108 -14.62 6.52 -4.38
CA HIS A 108 -14.13 5.28 -3.74
C HIS A 108 -12.67 5.41 -3.29
N GLU A 109 -11.84 6.16 -4.03
CA GLU A 109 -10.46 6.46 -3.59
C GLU A 109 -10.46 7.38 -2.36
N TYR A 110 -11.35 8.38 -2.29
CA TYR A 110 -11.55 9.21 -1.09
C TYR A 110 -12.01 8.39 0.12
N GLU A 111 -12.94 7.45 -0.06
CA GLU A 111 -13.37 6.50 0.97
C GLU A 111 -12.19 5.63 1.45
N ARG A 112 -11.41 5.06 0.52
CA ARG A 112 -10.17 4.31 0.80
C ARG A 112 -9.12 5.13 1.56
N PHE A 113 -8.97 6.42 1.26
CA PHE A 113 -8.12 7.33 2.04
C PHE A 113 -8.63 7.46 3.48
N GLY A 114 -9.96 7.58 3.66
CA GLY A 114 -10.61 7.57 4.97
C GLY A 114 -10.35 6.30 5.78
N ASP A 115 -10.48 5.13 5.16
CA ASP A 115 -10.23 3.80 5.74
C ASP A 115 -8.76 3.52 6.10
N ILE A 116 -7.82 4.37 5.65
CA ILE A 116 -6.39 4.26 5.98
C ILE A 116 -6.02 5.29 7.06
N PHE A 117 -6.58 6.50 6.99
CA PHE A 117 -6.16 7.65 7.80
C PHE A 117 -7.25 8.23 8.71
N PHE A 118 -8.45 8.53 8.21
CA PHE A 118 -9.49 9.20 9.00
C PHE A 118 -10.06 8.31 10.10
N GLU A 119 -10.45 7.06 9.79
CA GLU A 119 -10.98 6.09 10.77
C GLU A 119 -9.99 5.84 11.91
N HIS A 120 -8.70 6.06 11.65
CA HIS A 120 -7.60 5.72 12.55
C HIS A 120 -6.92 6.94 13.17
N PHE A 121 -7.44 8.17 13.00
CA PHE A 121 -6.84 9.34 13.63
C PHE A 121 -6.84 9.23 15.16
N ASN A 122 -7.91 8.69 15.75
CA ASN A 122 -8.11 8.53 17.19
C ASN A 122 -7.64 7.19 17.77
N ASP A 123 -6.84 6.40 17.04
CA ASP A 123 -6.37 5.07 17.45
C ASP A 123 -5.51 5.06 18.74
N GLY A 124 -4.92 6.21 19.11
CA GLY A 124 -4.21 6.44 20.37
C GLY A 124 -5.06 7.05 21.49
N GLY A 125 -6.30 7.44 21.20
CA GLY A 125 -7.22 8.16 22.09
C GLY A 125 -7.63 9.53 21.56
N GLU A 126 -8.81 10.00 21.95
CA GLU A 126 -9.40 11.27 21.48
C GLU A 126 -8.95 12.47 22.31
N ALA A 127 -8.56 12.25 23.57
CA ALA A 127 -8.12 13.28 24.48
C ALA A 127 -6.85 13.97 23.94
N PRO A 128 -6.81 15.32 23.88
CA PRO A 128 -5.62 16.05 23.46
C PRO A 128 -4.56 16.11 24.58
N GLY A 129 -3.34 16.49 24.22
CA GLY A 129 -2.30 16.80 25.17
C GLY A 129 -2.67 17.97 26.10
N ALA A 130 -1.93 18.10 27.20
CA ALA A 130 -2.17 19.19 28.15
C ALA A 130 -1.96 20.55 27.48
N TRP A 131 -2.84 21.50 27.80
CA TRP A 131 -2.88 22.86 27.21
C TRP A 131 -3.15 22.91 25.71
N GLN A 132 -3.76 21.87 25.13
CA GLN A 132 -4.21 21.89 23.73
C GLN A 132 -5.74 21.89 23.65
N ARG A 133 -6.30 22.80 22.83
CA ARG A 133 -7.75 22.98 22.59
C ARG A 133 -8.47 21.71 22.10
N GLY A 134 -7.75 20.83 21.40
CA GLY A 134 -8.27 19.58 20.81
C GLY A 134 -7.22 18.94 19.92
N ARG A 135 -7.42 17.67 19.55
CA ARG A 135 -6.57 17.01 18.55
C ARG A 135 -6.95 17.50 17.16
N LYS A 136 -5.96 17.71 16.28
CA LYS A 136 -6.18 18.36 14.97
C LYS A 136 -5.65 17.53 13.80
N LEU A 137 -6.49 17.34 12.80
CA LEU A 137 -6.12 16.74 11.52
C LEU A 137 -6.33 17.77 10.40
N VAL A 138 -5.33 17.95 9.54
CA VAL A 138 -5.42 18.81 8.35
C VAL A 138 -4.89 18.04 7.15
N THR A 139 -5.74 17.92 6.13
CA THR A 139 -5.48 17.19 4.87
C THR A 139 -5.73 18.04 3.64
N SER A 140 -5.93 19.35 3.80
CA SER A 140 -6.30 20.24 2.69
C SER A 140 -5.13 20.88 1.94
N LEU A 141 -3.86 20.65 2.32
CA LEU A 141 -2.74 21.06 1.47
C LEU A 141 -2.69 20.13 0.25
N PRO A 142 -2.84 20.63 -1.00
CA PRO A 142 -2.82 19.80 -2.18
C PRO A 142 -1.39 19.59 -2.71
N GLY A 143 -1.16 18.47 -3.38
CA GLY A 143 0.03 18.26 -4.20
C GLY A 143 -0.24 18.23 -5.71
N ASN A 144 0.82 18.04 -6.50
CA ASN A 144 0.68 18.06 -7.96
C ASN A 144 0.09 16.77 -8.54
N HIS A 145 0.11 15.63 -7.83
CA HIS A 145 -0.67 14.46 -8.23
C HIS A 145 -2.17 14.65 -7.95
N ASP A 146 -2.53 15.42 -6.91
CA ASP A 146 -3.92 15.75 -6.58
C ASP A 146 -4.57 16.70 -7.60
N LEU A 147 -3.87 17.77 -8.02
CA LEU A 147 -4.43 18.87 -8.83
C LEU A 147 -3.86 19.05 -10.25
N GLY A 148 -2.68 18.48 -10.51
CA GLY A 148 -1.79 18.97 -11.56
C GLY A 148 -0.94 20.16 -11.10
N PHE A 149 -0.24 20.82 -12.03
CA PHE A 149 0.73 21.88 -11.69
C PHE A 149 0.62 23.13 -12.57
N GLY A 150 0.71 24.29 -11.94
CA GLY A 150 0.79 25.61 -12.57
C GLY A 150 -0.33 25.87 -13.59
N ALA A 151 0.05 26.35 -14.76
CA ALA A 151 -0.88 26.63 -15.87
C ALA A 151 -1.63 25.38 -16.40
N GLN A 152 -1.31 24.17 -15.93
CA GLN A 152 -1.98 22.92 -16.29
C GLN A 152 -2.91 22.38 -15.18
N VAL A 153 -3.12 23.10 -14.07
CA VAL A 153 -4.15 22.77 -13.06
C VAL A 153 -5.54 22.90 -13.69
N GLN A 154 -6.41 21.93 -13.42
CA GLN A 154 -7.83 22.02 -13.79
C GLN A 154 -8.65 22.58 -12.63
N VAL A 155 -9.29 23.73 -12.84
CA VAL A 155 -10.10 24.43 -11.80
C VAL A 155 -11.14 23.50 -11.16
N SER A 156 -11.84 22.71 -11.97
CA SER A 156 -12.81 21.70 -11.52
C SER A 156 -12.22 20.64 -10.56
N VAL A 157 -10.97 20.23 -10.76
CA VAL A 157 -10.26 19.26 -9.93
C VAL A 157 -9.88 19.90 -8.58
N ARG A 158 -9.36 21.13 -8.60
CA ARG A 158 -9.08 21.91 -7.37
C ARG A 158 -10.36 22.14 -6.57
N ASP A 159 -11.43 22.54 -7.24
CA ASP A 159 -12.69 22.86 -6.57
C ASP A 159 -13.32 21.58 -5.96
N ARG A 160 -13.19 20.41 -6.62
CA ARG A 160 -13.52 19.10 -6.01
C ARG A 160 -12.64 18.81 -4.80
N PHE A 161 -11.32 18.89 -4.92
CA PHE A 161 -10.41 18.61 -3.81
C PHE A 161 -10.71 19.50 -2.59
N SER A 162 -10.89 20.81 -2.81
CA SER A 162 -11.20 21.77 -1.74
C SER A 162 -12.57 21.52 -1.10
N ALA A 163 -13.55 20.99 -1.84
CA ALA A 163 -14.88 20.68 -1.30
C ALA A 163 -14.89 19.45 -0.37
N PHE A 164 -13.93 18.52 -0.52
CA PHE A 164 -13.86 17.29 0.27
C PHE A 164 -12.80 17.35 1.38
N PHE A 165 -11.66 18.00 1.15
CA PHE A 165 -10.58 18.13 2.13
C PHE A 165 -10.60 19.46 2.92
N GLY A 166 -11.32 20.48 2.42
CA GLY A 166 -11.37 21.82 2.99
C GLY A 166 -10.42 22.81 2.30
N ASP A 167 -10.29 24.01 2.85
CA ASP A 167 -9.57 25.12 2.21
C ASP A 167 -8.10 24.82 1.93
N VAL A 168 -7.71 24.91 0.65
CA VAL A 168 -6.33 24.66 0.18
C VAL A 168 -5.33 25.76 0.52
N ASN A 169 -5.83 26.94 0.88
CA ASN A 169 -5.04 28.05 1.42
C ASN A 169 -5.61 28.43 2.79
N ARG A 170 -4.87 28.20 3.88
CA ARG A 170 -5.41 28.29 5.24
C ARG A 170 -4.36 28.70 6.28
N VAL A 171 -4.87 29.25 7.39
CA VAL A 171 -4.10 29.61 8.57
C VAL A 171 -4.65 28.83 9.76
N ASP A 172 -3.75 28.17 10.50
CA ASP A 172 -4.07 27.45 11.73
C ASP A 172 -3.11 27.89 12.84
N VAL A 173 -3.53 27.82 14.10
CA VAL A 173 -2.64 28.01 15.25
C VAL A 173 -2.64 26.75 16.10
N VAL A 174 -1.44 26.27 16.46
CA VAL A 174 -1.19 25.07 17.27
C VAL A 174 0.09 25.25 18.08
N GLY A 175 0.10 24.88 19.37
CA GLY A 175 1.28 25.02 20.22
C GLY A 175 1.90 26.44 20.26
N ASN A 176 1.05 27.47 20.16
CA ASN A 176 1.43 28.89 20.02
C ASN A 176 2.37 29.19 18.83
N HIS A 177 2.22 28.44 17.74
CA HIS A 177 2.82 28.70 16.43
C HIS A 177 1.72 28.87 15.39
N THR A 178 1.96 29.71 14.39
CA THR A 178 1.01 29.89 13.28
C THR A 178 1.47 29.05 12.09
N ILE A 179 0.65 28.08 11.69
CA ILE A 179 0.83 27.27 10.49
C ILE A 179 0.11 27.97 9.33
N VAL A 180 0.80 28.15 8.20
CA VAL A 180 0.23 28.72 6.99
C VAL A 180 0.41 27.68 5.88
N SER A 181 -0.70 27.10 5.41
CA SER A 181 -0.71 26.12 4.33
C SER A 181 -1.12 26.81 3.03
N VAL A 182 -0.36 26.58 1.95
CA VAL A 182 -0.52 27.32 0.67
C VAL A 182 -0.53 26.39 -0.53
N ASP A 183 -1.52 26.56 -1.40
CA ASP A 183 -1.64 25.92 -2.71
C ASP A 183 -0.53 26.42 -3.66
N SER A 184 0.66 25.86 -3.47
CA SER A 184 1.87 26.22 -4.22
C SER A 184 1.82 25.72 -5.67
N VAL A 185 0.99 24.72 -5.97
CA VAL A 185 0.82 24.16 -7.32
C VAL A 185 -0.05 25.05 -8.19
N SER A 186 -1.13 25.64 -7.65
CA SER A 186 -1.90 26.70 -8.33
C SER A 186 -1.15 28.03 -8.37
N LEU A 187 -0.39 28.38 -7.32
CA LEU A 187 0.45 29.59 -7.29
C LEU A 187 1.42 29.65 -8.47
N SER A 188 1.99 28.51 -8.85
CA SER A 188 2.92 28.36 -9.97
C SER A 188 2.32 28.69 -11.35
N ALA A 189 1.01 28.96 -11.45
CA ALA A 189 0.40 29.53 -12.65
C ALA A 189 0.71 31.04 -12.82
N ASP A 190 1.03 31.76 -11.73
CA ASP A 190 1.25 33.21 -11.71
C ASP A 190 2.59 33.66 -12.36
N THR A 191 3.58 32.76 -12.38
CA THR A 191 4.87 32.94 -13.08
C THR A 191 5.01 32.12 -14.36
N SER A 192 3.94 31.45 -14.81
CA SER A 192 4.00 30.55 -15.97
C SER A 192 4.11 31.31 -17.30
N GLU A 193 4.92 30.79 -18.23
CA GLU A 193 5.07 31.28 -19.62
C GLU A 193 3.74 31.41 -20.39
N TRP A 194 2.71 30.69 -19.96
CA TRP A 194 1.37 30.66 -20.56
C TRP A 194 0.43 31.77 -20.06
N LYS A 195 0.77 32.46 -18.97
CA LYS A 195 -0.07 33.51 -18.35
C LYS A 195 -0.39 34.69 -19.27
N ASN A 196 0.49 35.02 -20.22
CA ASN A 196 0.27 36.08 -21.19
C ASN A 196 -0.54 35.61 -22.43
N GLN A 197 -0.88 34.32 -22.50
CA GLN A 197 -1.55 33.68 -23.65
C GLN A 197 -2.95 33.14 -23.27
N HIS A 198 -3.14 32.79 -22.00
CA HIS A 198 -4.35 32.18 -21.46
C HIS A 198 -4.74 32.86 -20.14
N ASP A 199 -6.03 32.98 -19.87
CA ASP A 199 -6.50 33.43 -18.56
C ASP A 199 -6.26 32.35 -17.51
N LEU A 200 -5.25 32.57 -16.67
CA LEU A 200 -4.90 31.71 -15.53
C LEU A 200 -5.32 32.33 -14.19
N GLN A 201 -5.98 33.50 -14.18
CA GLN A 201 -6.45 34.14 -12.95
C GLN A 201 -7.39 33.24 -12.13
N PRO A 202 -8.30 32.42 -12.74
CA PRO A 202 -9.09 31.45 -11.98
C PRO A 202 -8.26 30.38 -11.23
N ILE A 203 -7.00 30.17 -11.60
CA ILE A 203 -6.07 29.24 -10.94
C ILE A 203 -5.29 29.96 -9.83
N TYR A 204 -4.49 30.98 -10.17
CA TYR A 204 -3.60 31.65 -9.19
C TYR A 204 -4.28 32.74 -8.36
N GLY A 205 -5.44 33.25 -8.78
CA GLY A 205 -6.14 34.36 -8.14
C GLY A 205 -6.45 34.11 -6.66
N PRO A 206 -7.11 32.99 -6.30
CA PRO A 206 -7.47 32.70 -4.91
C PRO A 206 -6.27 32.60 -3.95
N VAL A 207 -5.14 32.05 -4.40
CA VAL A 207 -3.92 31.98 -3.58
C VAL A 207 -3.24 33.35 -3.45
N ASN A 208 -3.26 34.18 -4.49
CA ASN A 208 -2.78 35.57 -4.39
C ASN A 208 -3.65 36.41 -3.44
N GLU A 209 -4.98 36.29 -3.50
CA GLU A 209 -5.92 36.96 -2.60
C GLU A 209 -5.70 36.54 -1.13
N PHE A 210 -5.53 35.24 -0.89
CA PHE A 210 -5.11 34.73 0.42
C PHE A 210 -3.78 35.33 0.88
N LEU A 211 -2.76 35.35 0.03
CA LEU A 211 -1.43 35.89 0.36
C LEU A 211 -1.43 37.41 0.59
N ASP A 212 -2.39 38.14 0.04
CA ASP A 212 -2.61 39.56 0.35
C ASP A 212 -3.24 39.73 1.75
N GLY A 213 -4.21 38.88 2.12
CA GLY A 213 -4.85 38.90 3.45
C GLY A 213 -4.07 38.21 4.58
N VAL A 214 -3.08 37.37 4.27
CA VAL A 214 -2.51 36.38 5.21
C VAL A 214 -1.98 36.99 6.51
N LYS A 215 -1.33 38.17 6.48
CA LYS A 215 -0.78 38.82 7.70
C LYS A 215 -1.87 39.30 8.67
N THR A 216 -3.10 39.48 8.21
CA THR A 216 -4.27 39.80 9.06
C THR A 216 -4.90 38.51 9.57
N LEU A 217 -5.01 37.48 8.73
CA LEU A 217 -5.50 36.16 9.12
C LEU A 217 -4.63 35.51 10.22
N LYS A 218 -3.30 35.58 10.11
CA LYS A 218 -2.33 35.14 11.12
C LYS A 218 -2.60 35.75 12.50
N ARG A 219 -2.73 37.08 12.55
CA ARG A 219 -2.97 37.83 13.80
C ARG A 219 -4.32 37.51 14.40
N LYS A 220 -5.38 37.47 13.58
CA LYS A 220 -6.73 37.10 14.01
C LYS A 220 -6.75 35.70 14.64
N ALA A 221 -6.14 34.70 13.98
CA ALA A 221 -6.09 33.34 14.50
C ALA A 221 -5.28 33.21 15.81
N ALA A 222 -4.15 33.92 15.92
CA ALA A 222 -3.36 33.96 17.15
C ALA A 222 -4.13 34.64 18.30
N GLU A 223 -4.84 35.73 18.02
CA GLU A 223 -5.67 36.41 19.00
C GLU A 223 -6.88 35.58 19.45
N GLU A 224 -7.54 34.85 18.53
CA GLU A 224 -8.65 33.96 18.86
C GLU A 224 -8.24 32.80 19.79
N GLU A 225 -7.06 32.18 19.57
CA GLU A 225 -6.52 31.18 20.52
C GLU A 225 -6.10 31.82 21.86
N LEU A 226 -5.47 32.99 21.88
CA LEU A 226 -5.11 33.68 23.13
C LEU A 226 -6.36 34.03 23.96
N ARG A 227 -7.42 34.54 23.32
CA ARG A 227 -8.70 34.81 23.99
C ARG A 227 -9.32 33.53 24.56
N HIS A 228 -9.11 32.37 23.92
CA HIS A 228 -9.57 31.08 24.42
C HIS A 228 -8.78 30.59 25.66
N TYR A 229 -7.45 30.60 25.64
CA TYR A 229 -6.65 30.09 26.78
C TYR A 229 -6.67 31.02 28.01
N TYR A 230 -6.92 32.32 27.83
CA TYR A 230 -6.96 33.31 28.92
C TYR A 230 -8.38 33.75 29.34
N ASP A 231 -9.43 33.07 28.85
CA ASP A 231 -10.86 33.38 29.11
C ASP A 231 -11.20 34.87 28.94
N LEU A 232 -10.65 35.49 27.88
CA LEU A 232 -10.82 36.91 27.63
C LEU A 232 -12.20 37.17 27.02
N GLN A 233 -13.04 37.92 27.74
CA GLN A 233 -14.39 38.28 27.28
C GLN A 233 -14.33 39.10 25.99
N GLY A 234 -14.60 38.46 24.84
CA GLY A 234 -14.62 39.15 23.55
C GLY A 234 -14.39 38.24 22.34
N GLY A 235 -15.01 37.06 22.27
CA GLY A 235 -15.01 36.28 21.02
C GLY A 235 -15.82 36.99 19.92
N LEU A 236 -15.49 36.73 18.64
CA LEU A 236 -16.30 37.17 17.49
C LEU A 236 -17.64 36.40 17.45
N ARG A 237 -18.57 36.81 18.31
CA ARG A 237 -19.96 36.35 18.32
C ARG A 237 -20.71 36.98 17.15
N TYR A 238 -20.51 36.42 15.96
CA TYR A 238 -21.37 36.71 14.81
C TYR A 238 -22.83 36.41 15.20
N PRO A 239 -23.76 37.38 15.14
CA PRO A 239 -25.16 37.10 15.37
C PRO A 239 -25.67 36.21 14.23
N HIS A 240 -26.38 35.13 14.57
CA HIS A 240 -26.96 34.23 13.58
C HIS A 240 -28.15 34.91 12.87
N HIS A 241 -27.86 35.66 11.81
CA HIS A 241 -28.83 36.34 10.96
C HIS A 241 -28.99 35.58 9.65
N VAL A 242 -30.23 35.45 9.17
CA VAL A 242 -30.57 34.75 7.91
C VAL A 242 -31.03 35.80 6.91
N GLU A 243 -30.33 35.90 5.78
CA GLU A 243 -30.60 36.88 4.73
C GLU A 243 -30.81 36.20 3.38
N GLU A 244 -31.61 36.82 2.51
CA GLU A 244 -31.69 36.44 1.09
C GLU A 244 -30.37 36.84 0.41
N LEU A 245 -29.78 35.93 -0.39
CA LEU A 245 -28.48 36.12 -1.05
C LEU A 245 -28.39 37.47 -1.77
N ASP A 246 -29.44 37.81 -2.51
CA ASP A 246 -29.68 39.01 -3.31
C ASP A 246 -29.47 40.33 -2.54
N ARG A 247 -29.69 40.30 -1.22
CA ARG A 247 -29.62 41.46 -0.32
C ARG A 247 -28.40 41.42 0.60
N SER A 248 -27.84 40.22 0.78
CA SER A 248 -26.68 40.03 1.64
C SER A 248 -25.48 40.84 1.14
N LYS A 249 -24.91 41.65 2.03
CA LYS A 249 -23.63 42.30 1.83
C LYS A 249 -22.67 41.76 2.88
N PRO A 250 -22.07 40.56 2.66
CA PRO A 250 -21.27 39.91 3.67
C PRO A 250 -20.08 40.78 4.08
N THR A 251 -20.15 41.37 5.28
CA THR A 251 -19.05 42.10 5.94
C THR A 251 -18.02 41.15 6.58
N TRP A 252 -17.92 39.92 6.03
CA TRP A 252 -17.05 38.87 6.54
C TRP A 252 -15.59 39.26 6.30
N GLY A 253 -14.86 39.51 7.37
CA GLY A 253 -13.49 40.06 7.35
C GLY A 253 -13.40 41.55 7.70
N ASN A 254 -14.41 42.35 7.32
CA ASN A 254 -14.41 43.81 7.48
C ASN A 254 -14.80 44.26 8.90
N ASN A 255 -14.01 43.88 9.90
CA ASN A 255 -14.03 44.52 11.22
C ASN A 255 -12.87 45.54 11.30
N PRO A 256 -13.11 46.86 11.36
CA PRO A 256 -12.05 47.87 11.43
C PRO A 256 -11.20 47.79 12.72
N GLU A 257 -11.61 47.01 13.73
CA GLU A 257 -10.73 46.70 14.86
C GLU A 257 -9.68 45.63 14.55
N ALA A 258 -9.92 44.75 13.57
CA ALA A 258 -9.01 43.67 13.17
C ALA A 258 -7.94 44.14 12.16
N GLU A 259 -8.10 45.32 11.56
CA GLU A 259 -7.08 45.95 10.71
C GLU A 259 -5.97 46.65 11.52
N LYS A 260 -6.06 46.69 12.86
CA LYS A 260 -5.01 47.22 13.73
C LYS A 260 -3.73 46.38 13.59
N ALA A 261 -2.65 47.01 13.12
CA ALA A 261 -1.37 46.34 12.83
C ALA A 261 -0.64 45.73 14.06
N ASP A 262 -1.11 46.02 15.27
CA ASP A 262 -0.52 45.67 16.58
C ASP A 262 -0.97 44.31 17.14
N GLY A 263 -1.76 43.52 16.40
CA GLY A 263 -2.17 42.17 16.82
C GLY A 263 -0.99 41.17 16.89
N PRO A 264 -1.08 40.13 17.75
CA PRO A 264 -0.01 39.17 17.99
C PRO A 264 0.33 38.33 16.75
N ASP A 265 1.61 38.25 16.38
CA ASP A 265 2.11 37.44 15.25
C ASP A 265 3.07 36.36 15.76
N PHE A 266 2.57 35.15 15.97
CA PHE A 266 3.37 34.02 16.47
C PHE A 266 4.43 33.54 15.45
N PRO A 267 5.52 32.90 15.92
CA PRO A 267 6.50 32.26 15.05
C PRO A 267 5.82 31.35 14.03
N THR A 268 6.10 31.59 12.75
CA THR A 268 5.33 31.03 11.65
C THR A 268 6.01 29.81 11.03
N ILE A 269 5.20 28.79 10.72
CA ILE A 269 5.57 27.62 9.93
C ILE A 269 4.83 27.71 8.59
N LEU A 270 5.56 27.69 7.48
CA LEU A 270 4.99 27.63 6.13
C LEU A 270 4.94 26.17 5.66
N LEU A 271 3.79 25.73 5.16
CA LEU A 271 3.61 24.44 4.51
C LEU A 271 3.32 24.65 3.01
N THR A 272 4.10 23.99 2.17
CA THR A 272 3.83 23.80 0.74
C THR A 272 3.88 22.30 0.42
N HIS A 273 3.40 21.89 -0.75
CA HIS A 273 3.74 20.57 -1.27
C HIS A 273 5.08 20.63 -2.00
N VAL A 274 5.15 21.45 -3.06
CA VAL A 274 6.38 21.65 -3.85
C VAL A 274 7.39 22.50 -3.05
N PRO A 275 8.69 22.15 -3.02
CA PRO A 275 9.69 22.86 -2.22
C PRO A 275 10.04 24.24 -2.78
N LEU A 276 10.56 25.14 -1.93
CA LEU A 276 11.03 26.45 -2.36
C LEU A 276 12.28 26.36 -3.27
N TYR A 277 12.39 27.31 -4.20
CA TYR A 277 13.50 27.39 -5.15
C TYR A 277 14.86 27.41 -4.44
N ARG A 278 15.76 26.56 -4.94
CA ARG A 278 17.16 26.46 -4.54
C ARG A 278 18.03 26.28 -5.77
N ALA A 279 19.27 26.76 -5.72
CA ALA A 279 20.18 26.69 -6.86
C ALA A 279 20.48 25.23 -7.27
N PRO A 280 20.62 24.92 -8.56
CA PRO A 280 20.98 23.58 -9.02
C PRO A 280 22.29 23.10 -8.38
N GLY A 281 22.24 22.02 -7.60
CA GLY A 281 23.41 21.51 -6.87
C GLY A 281 23.54 21.97 -5.42
N THR A 282 22.56 22.69 -4.85
CA THR A 282 22.48 22.91 -3.39
C THR A 282 22.22 21.58 -2.66
N PRO A 283 23.16 21.08 -1.83
CA PRO A 283 23.04 19.77 -1.19
C PRO A 283 21.90 19.72 -0.16
N CYS A 284 21.19 18.59 -0.12
CA CYS A 284 20.15 18.26 0.84
C CYS A 284 20.65 17.80 2.22
N GLY A 285 21.96 17.59 2.38
CA GLY A 285 22.56 17.13 3.62
C GLY A 285 22.57 15.59 3.78
N PRO A 286 23.03 15.10 4.95
CA PRO A 286 23.41 13.70 5.16
C PRO A 286 22.25 12.72 5.39
N GLN A 287 21.02 13.21 5.56
CA GLN A 287 19.85 12.36 5.84
C GLN A 287 19.10 11.89 4.58
N ARG A 288 19.46 12.41 3.38
CA ARG A 288 18.91 11.94 2.10
C ARG A 288 19.46 10.54 1.79
N GLU A 289 18.56 9.56 1.71
CA GLU A 289 18.90 8.13 1.66
C GLU A 289 19.33 7.69 0.27
N HIS A 290 18.59 8.10 -0.76
CA HIS A 290 18.82 7.66 -2.14
C HIS A 290 20.12 8.24 -2.70
N TRP A 291 20.43 9.48 -2.34
CA TRP A 291 21.64 10.20 -2.75
C TRP A 291 22.35 10.86 -1.57
N PRO A 292 23.15 10.12 -0.77
CA PRO A 292 23.94 10.70 0.29
C PRO A 292 25.02 11.67 -0.25
N PRO A 293 25.53 12.63 0.56
CA PRO A 293 26.53 13.61 0.13
C PRO A 293 27.77 13.02 -0.53
N ALA A 294 28.31 13.74 -1.52
CA ALA A 294 29.61 13.47 -2.10
C ALA A 294 30.71 13.66 -1.05
N LYS A 295 31.72 12.77 -1.06
CA LYS A 295 32.85 12.85 -0.14
C LYS A 295 33.76 14.02 -0.54
N PRO A 296 34.05 14.98 0.35
CA PRO A 296 34.94 16.09 0.03
C PRO A 296 36.34 15.62 -0.43
N PRO A 297 36.98 16.32 -1.39
CA PRO A 297 38.37 16.11 -1.74
C PRO A 297 39.32 16.22 -0.54
N LYS A 298 40.45 15.51 -0.58
CA LYS A 298 41.45 15.54 0.50
C LYS A 298 41.93 16.99 0.76
N GLY A 299 41.64 17.51 1.94
CA GLY A 299 41.99 18.87 2.37
C GLY A 299 40.80 19.84 2.46
N GLN A 300 39.67 19.53 1.82
CA GLN A 300 38.42 20.27 1.99
C GLN A 300 37.71 19.83 3.27
N LYS A 301 37.24 20.79 4.07
CA LYS A 301 36.41 20.55 5.27
C LYS A 301 34.92 20.71 4.99
N GLU A 302 34.56 21.69 4.17
CA GLU A 302 33.18 21.99 3.81
C GLU A 302 32.54 20.90 2.93
N PRO A 303 31.20 20.76 2.93
CA PRO A 303 30.50 19.93 1.96
C PRO A 303 30.88 20.24 0.51
N VAL A 304 30.69 19.27 -0.38
CA VAL A 304 30.85 19.50 -1.82
C VAL A 304 29.74 20.45 -2.29
N PHE A 305 30.11 21.50 -3.01
CA PHE A 305 29.18 22.46 -3.61
C PHE A 305 29.70 22.91 -4.98
N PRO A 306 28.89 22.80 -6.06
CA PRO A 306 27.61 22.11 -6.12
C PRO A 306 27.75 20.58 -5.98
N ASP A 307 26.83 19.95 -5.25
CA ASP A 307 26.66 18.49 -5.24
C ASP A 307 25.35 18.14 -5.96
N HIS A 308 25.42 18.04 -7.28
CA HIS A 308 24.29 17.67 -8.13
C HIS A 308 23.73 16.26 -7.89
N ARG A 309 24.38 15.43 -7.06
CA ARG A 309 23.84 14.11 -6.68
C ARG A 309 22.96 14.25 -5.44
N ASN A 310 23.48 14.88 -4.38
CA ASN A 310 22.74 15.06 -3.13
C ASN A 310 21.66 16.16 -3.22
N ALA A 311 21.77 17.10 -4.15
CA ALA A 311 20.78 18.16 -4.36
C ALA A 311 19.46 17.70 -4.98
N LEU A 312 18.40 18.51 -4.81
CA LEU A 312 17.21 18.42 -5.67
C LEU A 312 17.58 18.77 -7.11
N SER A 313 17.02 18.05 -8.07
CA SER A 313 17.15 18.36 -9.49
C SER A 313 16.12 19.44 -9.88
N VAL A 314 16.60 20.61 -10.30
CA VAL A 314 15.73 21.72 -10.74
C VAL A 314 15.20 21.42 -12.15
N VAL A 315 14.17 20.57 -12.21
CA VAL A 315 13.51 20.10 -13.43
C VAL A 315 11.99 20.05 -13.25
N GLY A 316 11.28 19.82 -14.35
CA GLY A 316 9.83 19.60 -14.36
C GLY A 316 9.39 18.92 -15.65
N GLY A 317 8.13 18.46 -15.70
CA GLY A 317 7.59 17.69 -16.82
C GLY A 317 6.13 18.02 -17.11
N TYR A 318 5.35 17.01 -17.47
CA TYR A 318 3.90 17.16 -17.57
C TYR A 318 3.31 17.27 -16.16
N GLN A 319 2.68 18.40 -15.83
CA GLN A 319 2.02 18.62 -14.53
C GLN A 319 2.89 18.36 -13.26
N TYR A 320 4.22 18.55 -13.32
CA TYR A 320 5.07 18.57 -12.12
C TYR A 320 6.31 19.47 -12.30
N GLN A 321 6.87 19.99 -11.19
CA GLN A 321 8.16 20.67 -11.14
C GLN A 321 8.74 20.55 -9.72
N ASN A 322 9.94 19.99 -9.58
CA ASN A 322 10.53 19.53 -8.31
C ASN A 322 10.89 20.65 -7.30
N VAL A 323 10.72 21.91 -7.69
CA VAL A 323 10.84 23.13 -6.87
C VAL A 323 10.00 24.23 -7.50
N LEU A 324 9.51 25.17 -6.70
CA LEU A 324 8.89 26.41 -7.17
C LEU A 324 9.87 27.29 -7.96
N ASN A 325 9.35 28.30 -8.66
CA ASN A 325 10.17 29.35 -9.27
C ASN A 325 10.71 30.32 -8.19
N GLU A 326 11.85 30.97 -8.45
CA GLU A 326 12.48 31.87 -7.47
C GLU A 326 11.59 33.07 -7.12
N ASP A 327 10.94 33.68 -8.11
CA ASP A 327 10.05 34.83 -7.89
C ASP A 327 8.86 34.46 -6.99
N ASP A 328 8.21 33.30 -7.21
CA ASP A 328 7.13 32.82 -6.35
C ASP A 328 7.65 32.45 -4.94
N SER A 329 8.83 31.85 -4.83
CA SER A 329 9.44 31.50 -3.55
C SER A 329 9.77 32.75 -2.71
N VAL A 330 10.32 33.78 -3.35
CA VAL A 330 10.63 35.09 -2.74
C VAL A 330 9.36 35.86 -2.38
N LYS A 331 8.35 35.85 -3.26
CA LYS A 331 7.02 36.45 -3.04
C LYS A 331 6.31 35.80 -1.85
N LEU A 332 6.25 34.46 -1.82
CA LEU A 332 5.59 33.66 -0.79
C LEU A 332 6.17 33.94 0.60
N VAL A 333 7.49 33.85 0.76
CA VAL A 333 8.16 34.12 2.03
C VAL A 333 7.84 35.54 2.55
N LYS A 334 7.98 36.56 1.70
CA LYS A 334 7.75 37.96 2.08
C LYS A 334 6.27 38.30 2.35
N LYS A 335 5.34 37.64 1.66
CA LYS A 335 3.88 37.78 1.87
C LYS A 335 3.43 37.14 3.18
N VAL A 336 4.00 36.01 3.58
CA VAL A 336 3.67 35.34 4.85
C VAL A 336 4.39 36.00 6.04
N GLY A 337 5.73 36.14 5.97
CA GLY A 337 6.59 36.79 6.96
C GLY A 337 6.68 36.08 8.33
N ASN A 338 7.72 36.40 9.10
CA ASN A 338 8.03 35.81 10.42
C ASN A 338 8.11 34.26 10.40
N ILE A 339 8.51 33.72 9.25
CA ILE A 339 8.71 32.28 9.04
C ILE A 339 9.97 31.84 9.80
N ARG A 340 9.86 30.77 10.59
CA ARG A 340 11.00 30.11 11.23
C ARG A 340 11.35 28.78 10.58
N HIS A 341 10.35 28.07 10.09
CA HIS A 341 10.51 26.81 9.35
C HIS A 341 9.58 26.77 8.14
N VAL A 342 10.05 26.12 7.08
CA VAL A 342 9.25 25.67 5.93
C VAL A 342 9.25 24.16 5.91
N PHE A 343 8.12 23.53 5.63
CA PHE A 343 8.04 22.09 5.35
C PHE A 343 7.39 21.86 3.98
N SER A 344 8.02 21.00 3.17
CA SER A 344 7.53 20.59 1.84
C SER A 344 7.34 19.06 1.79
N GLY A 345 6.61 18.55 0.79
CA GLY A 345 6.44 17.11 0.54
C GLY A 345 7.35 16.59 -0.58
N ASP A 346 7.16 17.13 -1.79
CA ASP A 346 7.76 16.65 -3.06
C ASP A 346 9.30 16.50 -3.05
N ASP A 347 9.79 15.55 -3.86
CA ASP A 347 11.06 14.77 -3.84
C ASP A 347 11.02 13.41 -3.13
N HIS A 348 10.04 13.15 -2.25
CA HIS A 348 9.84 11.89 -1.50
C HIS A 348 10.98 11.49 -0.52
N ASP A 349 12.19 12.06 -0.60
CA ASP A 349 13.32 11.79 0.29
C ASP A 349 13.61 13.01 1.20
N TYR A 350 14.29 12.79 2.33
CA TYR A 350 14.59 13.89 3.26
C TYR A 350 15.59 14.87 2.65
N CYS A 351 15.20 16.14 2.54
CA CYS A 351 16.09 17.21 2.07
C CYS A 351 16.01 18.43 2.99
N GLU A 352 17.15 18.86 3.53
CA GLU A 352 17.21 19.96 4.50
C GLU A 352 18.15 21.06 4.00
N VAL A 353 17.64 22.28 3.89
CA VAL A 353 18.37 23.45 3.38
C VAL A 353 18.11 24.71 4.22
N VAL A 354 19.06 25.64 4.20
CA VAL A 354 18.85 27.03 4.61
C VAL A 354 18.85 27.88 3.35
N HIS A 355 17.85 28.75 3.20
CA HIS A 355 17.69 29.59 2.02
C HIS A 355 18.58 30.84 2.05
N SER A 356 18.59 31.57 0.94
CA SER A 356 19.30 32.85 0.81
C SER A 356 18.59 34.01 1.52
N ASP A 357 19.31 35.12 1.75
CA ASP A 357 18.77 36.37 2.30
C ASP A 357 17.49 36.87 1.59
N ALA A 358 17.41 36.64 0.26
CA ALA A 358 16.25 37.01 -0.55
C ALA A 358 14.94 36.30 -0.11
N LYS A 359 15.08 35.16 0.57
CA LYS A 359 14.04 34.34 1.22
C LYS A 359 14.27 34.28 2.74
N GLU A 360 14.72 35.39 3.33
CA GLU A 360 14.83 35.63 4.79
C GLU A 360 15.66 34.58 5.56
N ASN A 361 16.56 33.85 4.89
CA ASN A 361 17.33 32.72 5.42
C ASN A 361 16.48 31.63 6.11
N VAL A 362 15.24 31.41 5.64
CA VAL A 362 14.35 30.39 6.21
C VAL A 362 14.93 28.98 6.08
N ARG A 363 14.72 28.15 7.11
CA ARG A 363 15.13 26.74 7.13
C ARG A 363 14.00 25.89 6.56
N GLU A 364 14.27 25.16 5.48
CA GLU A 364 13.30 24.27 4.85
C GLU A 364 13.68 22.80 5.08
N ILE A 365 12.69 21.98 5.42
CA ILE A 365 12.81 20.52 5.46
C ILE A 365 11.74 19.92 4.56
N THR A 366 12.18 19.34 3.45
CA THR A 366 11.38 18.44 2.63
C THR A 366 11.21 17.13 3.38
N VAL A 367 9.95 16.77 3.63
CA VAL A 367 9.54 15.62 4.45
C VAL A 367 9.53 14.36 3.60
N LYS A 368 10.25 13.34 4.07
CA LYS A 368 10.33 12.03 3.44
C LYS A 368 8.94 11.38 3.34
N SER A 369 8.63 10.82 2.17
CA SER A 369 7.36 10.14 1.85
C SER A 369 7.04 9.02 2.85
N MET A 370 5.76 8.91 3.21
CA MET A 370 5.23 7.80 4.01
C MET A 370 4.98 6.53 3.17
N SER A 371 4.98 6.64 1.85
CA SER A 371 4.62 5.54 0.94
C SER A 371 5.80 4.65 0.55
N MET A 372 5.61 3.34 0.69
CA MET A 372 6.58 2.32 0.22
C MET A 372 6.65 2.16 -1.30
N ALA A 373 5.86 2.93 -2.07
CA ALA A 373 5.82 2.86 -3.53
C ALA A 373 6.83 3.79 -4.23
N MET A 374 7.38 4.78 -3.51
CA MET A 374 7.84 6.03 -4.11
C MET A 374 9.35 6.17 -4.29
N GLY A 375 9.98 5.04 -4.65
CA GLY A 375 11.40 4.94 -5.02
C GLY A 375 12.40 4.98 -3.85
N VAL A 376 11.99 5.50 -2.70
CA VAL A 376 12.80 5.61 -1.48
C VAL A 376 12.68 4.31 -0.65
N PRO A 377 13.78 3.60 -0.33
CA PRO A 377 13.71 2.27 0.29
C PRO A 377 13.14 2.22 1.71
N THR A 378 13.32 3.30 2.50
CA THR A 378 12.94 3.34 3.92
C THR A 378 12.00 4.53 4.19
N PRO A 379 10.68 4.41 3.94
CA PRO A 379 9.71 5.51 4.11
C PRO A 379 9.73 6.16 5.51
N GLY A 380 9.10 7.32 5.67
CA GLY A 380 9.10 8.04 6.93
C GLY A 380 8.00 9.08 7.10
N PHE A 381 8.14 9.90 8.14
CA PHE A 381 7.36 11.10 8.41
C PHE A 381 8.18 12.01 9.33
N LEU A 382 7.80 13.30 9.45
CA LEU A 382 8.51 14.24 10.33
C LEU A 382 7.68 14.56 11.57
N MET A 383 8.29 14.52 12.76
CA MET A 383 7.71 15.08 13.97
C MET A 383 8.33 16.44 14.28
N ALA A 384 7.50 17.41 14.70
CA ALA A 384 7.91 18.68 15.29
C ALA A 384 7.36 18.77 16.73
N SER A 385 8.26 18.86 17.71
CA SER A 385 7.91 19.21 19.09
C SER A 385 8.03 20.72 19.26
N MET A 386 6.93 21.37 19.66
CA MET A 386 6.81 22.83 19.67
C MET A 386 6.52 23.35 21.08
N TYR A 387 7.27 24.35 21.53
CA TYR A 387 7.11 24.96 22.86
C TYR A 387 7.38 26.47 22.80
N ASN A 388 6.32 27.26 22.67
CA ASN A 388 6.35 28.72 22.72
C ASN A 388 5.44 29.23 23.86
N PRO A 389 5.94 29.35 25.10
CA PRO A 389 5.14 29.86 26.23
C PRO A 389 5.01 31.39 26.15
N VAL A 390 3.78 31.87 25.97
CA VAL A 390 3.45 33.31 25.80
C VAL A 390 2.50 33.81 26.90
N ASP A 391 2.38 35.13 27.04
CA ASP A 391 1.39 35.81 27.88
C ASP A 391 0.05 36.07 27.14
N ALA A 392 -0.91 36.70 27.84
CA ALA A 392 -2.22 37.07 27.30
C ALA A 392 -2.18 38.17 26.21
N GLN A 393 -1.00 38.72 25.90
CA GLN A 393 -0.74 39.64 24.80
C GLN A 393 0.08 38.96 23.68
N GLY A 394 0.33 37.65 23.77
CA GLY A 394 1.08 36.86 22.81
C GLY A 394 2.60 37.03 22.86
N LYS A 395 3.14 37.66 23.91
CA LYS A 395 4.59 37.90 24.06
C LYS A 395 5.25 36.75 24.82
N PRO A 396 6.49 36.33 24.49
CA PRO A 396 7.17 35.24 25.20
C PRO A 396 7.32 35.51 26.71
N LEU A 397 7.03 34.49 27.53
CA LEU A 397 7.17 34.59 28.98
C LEU A 397 8.65 34.70 29.41
N PRO A 398 8.95 35.30 30.58
CA PRO A 398 10.31 35.34 31.11
C PRO A 398 10.93 33.95 31.24
N GLY A 399 12.04 33.70 30.52
CA GLY A 399 12.69 32.39 30.45
C GLY A 399 12.16 31.46 29.36
N ALA A 400 11.31 31.93 28.43
CA ALA A 400 10.99 31.21 27.20
C ALA A 400 12.27 30.94 26.36
N PRO A 401 12.38 29.79 25.67
CA PRO A 401 13.52 29.49 24.80
C PRO A 401 13.46 30.28 23.49
N GLU A 402 14.62 30.67 22.95
CA GLU A 402 14.70 31.31 21.63
C GLU A 402 14.34 30.34 20.49
N GLN A 403 14.71 29.06 20.62
CA GLN A 403 14.30 28.00 19.71
C GLN A 403 13.03 27.33 20.24
N THR A 404 11.90 27.60 19.60
CA THR A 404 10.58 27.11 19.99
C THR A 404 10.14 25.83 19.27
N ILE A 405 10.94 25.31 18.33
CA ILE A 405 10.65 24.13 17.50
C ILE A 405 11.86 23.18 17.50
N GLN A 406 11.63 21.89 17.74
CA GLN A 406 12.60 20.81 17.51
C GLN A 406 12.00 19.74 16.58
N THR A 407 12.70 19.41 15.50
CA THR A 407 12.28 18.41 14.51
C THR A 407 12.98 17.05 14.70
N HIS A 408 12.30 15.96 14.35
CA HIS A 408 12.82 14.60 14.38
C HIS A 408 12.27 13.76 13.21
N LEU A 409 13.16 13.20 12.39
CA LEU A 409 12.79 12.27 11.29
C LEU A 409 12.43 10.90 11.87
N CYS A 410 11.20 10.46 11.66
CA CYS A 410 10.71 9.16 12.08
C CYS A 410 10.68 8.21 10.86
N LEU A 411 11.45 7.13 10.91
CA LEU A 411 11.52 6.13 9.84
C LEU A 411 10.53 4.99 10.08
N LEU A 412 9.95 4.50 8.99
CA LEU A 412 9.07 3.33 8.92
C LEU A 412 9.87 2.09 8.45
N PRO A 413 9.33 0.87 8.60
CA PRO A 413 10.05 -0.35 8.22
C PRO A 413 10.41 -0.38 6.74
N ASN A 414 11.67 -0.67 6.43
CA ASN A 414 12.12 -0.89 5.04
C ASN A 414 11.48 -2.19 4.51
N GLN A 415 10.50 -2.05 3.61
CA GLN A 415 9.69 -3.18 3.15
C GLN A 415 10.50 -4.18 2.30
N ILE A 416 11.57 -3.75 1.66
CA ILE A 416 12.49 -4.64 0.92
C ILE A 416 13.19 -5.59 1.88
N HIS A 417 13.65 -5.10 3.04
CA HIS A 417 14.23 -5.95 4.09
C HIS A 417 13.24 -7.02 4.55
N THR A 418 11.99 -6.64 4.83
CA THR A 418 10.91 -7.55 5.22
C THR A 418 10.61 -8.62 4.15
N TYR A 419 10.65 -8.27 2.85
CA TYR A 419 10.53 -9.29 1.79
C TYR A 419 11.73 -10.24 1.72
N MET A 420 12.95 -9.76 1.97
CA MET A 420 14.14 -10.61 2.01
C MET A 420 14.11 -11.58 3.20
N GLU A 421 13.60 -11.15 4.37
CA GLU A 421 13.32 -12.04 5.51
C GLU A 421 12.33 -13.15 5.13
N TYR A 422 11.20 -12.82 4.48
CA TYR A 422 10.25 -13.83 4.00
C TYR A 422 10.89 -14.82 3.01
N ILE A 423 11.74 -14.35 2.09
CA ILE A 423 12.48 -15.22 1.16
C ILE A 423 13.42 -16.17 1.93
N VAL A 424 14.15 -15.66 2.93
CA VAL A 424 15.01 -16.49 3.80
C VAL A 424 14.20 -17.54 4.56
N PHE A 425 13.04 -17.19 5.13
CA PHE A 425 12.16 -18.14 5.81
C PHE A 425 11.57 -19.20 4.86
N ILE A 426 11.23 -18.83 3.61
CA ILE A 426 10.78 -19.79 2.59
C ILE A 426 11.91 -20.77 2.24
N VAL A 427 13.13 -20.29 1.99
CA VAL A 427 14.29 -21.15 1.69
C VAL A 427 14.63 -22.06 2.86
N ALA A 428 14.69 -21.54 4.09
CA ALA A 428 14.94 -22.33 5.29
C ALA A 428 13.86 -23.42 5.50
N THR A 429 12.58 -23.08 5.28
CA THR A 429 11.46 -24.02 5.36
C THR A 429 11.59 -25.13 4.31
N LEU A 430 11.90 -24.79 3.05
CA LEU A 430 12.10 -25.77 1.98
C LEU A 430 13.29 -26.71 2.29
N VAL A 431 14.40 -26.18 2.83
CA VAL A 431 15.54 -26.99 3.27
C VAL A 431 15.13 -27.96 4.39
N LEU A 432 14.39 -27.49 5.41
CA LEU A 432 13.89 -28.34 6.49
C LEU A 432 12.93 -29.44 5.98
N LEU A 433 12.08 -29.14 5.00
CA LEU A 433 11.19 -30.13 4.37
C LEU A 433 11.97 -31.15 3.52
N VAL A 434 13.02 -30.74 2.80
CA VAL A 434 13.91 -31.67 2.08
C VAL A 434 14.68 -32.57 3.04
N VAL A 435 15.25 -32.02 4.11
CA VAL A 435 15.94 -32.80 5.16
C VAL A 435 14.98 -33.80 5.80
N ARG A 436 13.79 -33.35 6.21
CA ARG A 436 12.71 -34.22 6.72
C ARG A 436 12.38 -35.35 5.75
N ALA A 437 12.12 -35.03 4.49
CA ALA A 437 11.74 -36.02 3.48
C ALA A 437 12.84 -37.06 3.23
N ALA A 438 14.12 -36.65 3.27
CA ALA A 438 15.27 -37.55 3.20
C ALA A 438 15.44 -38.42 4.45
N LEU A 439 15.11 -37.91 5.64
CA LEU A 439 15.17 -38.64 6.90
C LEU A 439 14.02 -39.65 7.09
N VAL A 440 12.86 -39.46 6.47
CA VAL A 440 11.72 -40.41 6.56
C VAL A 440 12.11 -41.85 6.21
N PRO A 441 12.71 -42.17 5.05
CA PRO A 441 13.15 -43.54 4.74
C PRO A 441 14.45 -43.96 5.45
N ALA A 442 15.21 -43.03 6.03
CA ALA A 442 16.50 -43.32 6.68
C ALA A 442 16.37 -43.61 8.19
N LEU A 443 15.36 -43.04 8.85
CA LEU A 443 15.08 -43.20 10.29
C LEU A 443 13.70 -43.81 10.56
N SER A 444 13.01 -44.30 9.53
CA SER A 444 11.64 -44.85 9.60
C SER A 444 10.64 -43.93 10.30
N LEU A 445 10.77 -42.62 10.09
CA LEU A 445 9.85 -41.62 10.66
C LEU A 445 8.44 -41.82 10.08
N ALA A 446 7.40 -41.57 10.89
CA ALA A 446 6.01 -41.64 10.45
C ALA A 446 5.78 -40.70 9.24
N PRO A 447 5.51 -41.23 8.03
CA PRO A 447 5.36 -40.41 6.83
C PRO A 447 3.99 -39.72 6.84
N PHE A 448 3.95 -38.42 6.54
CA PHE A 448 2.70 -37.66 6.45
C PHE A 448 1.99 -37.85 5.10
N ALA A 449 2.71 -38.43 4.12
CA ALA A 449 2.23 -38.76 2.79
C ALA A 449 1.49 -40.11 2.65
N LEU A 450 1.50 -40.98 3.67
CA LEU A 450 0.84 -42.29 3.60
C LEU A 450 -0.40 -42.33 4.50
N GLU A 451 -1.54 -42.71 3.91
CA GLU A 451 -2.55 -43.49 4.64
C GLU A 451 -1.84 -44.73 5.24
N PRO A 452 -2.15 -45.14 6.49
CA PRO A 452 -1.63 -46.39 7.02
C PRO A 452 -2.07 -47.54 6.11
N GLU A 453 -1.11 -48.19 5.45
CA GLU A 453 -1.38 -49.28 4.52
C GLU A 453 -2.13 -50.38 5.28
N LYS A 454 -3.41 -50.59 4.96
CA LYS A 454 -4.23 -51.62 5.58
C LYS A 454 -3.61 -52.97 5.27
N SER A 455 -2.87 -53.50 6.24
CA SER A 455 -2.24 -54.80 6.23
C SER A 455 -3.32 -55.86 6.04
N SER A 456 -3.57 -56.20 4.78
CA SER A 456 -4.45 -57.29 4.40
C SER A 456 -3.82 -58.56 4.98
N PRO A 457 -4.47 -59.23 5.94
CA PRO A 457 -3.81 -60.30 6.70
C PRO A 457 -3.40 -61.42 5.74
N SER A 458 -2.18 -61.92 5.97
CA SER A 458 -1.53 -62.94 5.15
C SER A 458 -2.45 -64.14 4.88
N ALA A 459 -2.39 -64.68 3.67
CA ALA A 459 -3.27 -65.76 3.23
C ALA A 459 -3.23 -66.96 4.20
N VAL A 460 -4.38 -67.27 4.81
CA VAL A 460 -4.61 -68.53 5.51
C VAL A 460 -4.87 -69.61 4.46
N LEU A 461 -4.25 -70.78 4.65
CA LEU A 461 -4.25 -71.88 3.69
C LEU A 461 -5.68 -72.43 3.45
N PRO A 462 -6.00 -72.87 2.21
CA PRO A 462 -7.28 -73.52 1.93
C PRO A 462 -7.34 -74.88 2.60
N MET A 463 -8.22 -75.04 3.60
CA MET A 463 -8.52 -76.38 4.12
C MET A 463 -9.27 -77.21 3.07
N TYR A 464 -8.69 -78.36 2.76
CA TYR A 464 -9.30 -79.41 1.95
C TYR A 464 -10.65 -79.81 2.54
N LYS A 465 -11.70 -79.89 1.71
CA LYS A 465 -12.98 -80.48 2.10
C LYS A 465 -13.43 -81.44 1.01
N ASP A 466 -13.67 -82.68 1.42
CA ASP A 466 -13.80 -83.81 0.51
C ASP A 466 -15.10 -83.82 -0.30
N LYS A 467 -15.12 -84.69 -1.32
CA LYS A 467 -16.23 -84.80 -2.27
C LYS A 467 -17.49 -85.36 -1.62
N MET A 468 -18.56 -84.55 -1.70
CA MET A 468 -19.76 -84.85 -2.48
C MET A 468 -20.17 -86.32 -2.64
N ASP A 469 -21.35 -86.68 -2.10
CA ASP A 469 -22.36 -87.46 -2.84
C ASP A 469 -23.79 -87.05 -2.36
N PRO A 470 -24.82 -87.10 -3.23
CA PRO A 470 -26.19 -86.63 -2.93
C PRO A 470 -27.15 -87.77 -2.51
N PRO A 471 -28.35 -87.42 -2.01
CA PRO A 471 -29.53 -87.83 -2.78
C PRO A 471 -30.60 -86.73 -2.94
N GLU A 472 -31.51 -86.93 -3.90
CA GLU A 472 -32.67 -86.06 -4.14
C GLU A 472 -33.83 -86.36 -3.18
N ALA A 473 -34.57 -85.32 -2.74
CA ALA A 473 -35.97 -85.45 -2.35
C ALA A 473 -36.75 -84.13 -2.37
N SER A 474 -38.00 -84.23 -2.85
CA SER A 474 -39.14 -83.32 -2.67
C SER A 474 -39.55 -83.17 -1.18
N SER A 475 -40.32 -82.16 -0.71
CA SER A 475 -40.87 -80.92 -1.30
C SER A 475 -41.62 -80.06 -0.26
N TYR A 476 -42.05 -78.85 -0.68
CA TYR A 476 -43.21 -78.07 -0.19
C TYR A 476 -43.19 -77.27 1.15
N ARG A 477 -43.80 -76.07 1.01
CA ARG A 477 -44.59 -75.24 1.95
C ARG A 477 -43.93 -74.12 2.80
N ASN A 478 -44.44 -72.92 2.50
CA ASN A 478 -44.33 -71.64 3.20
C ASN A 478 -45.01 -71.67 4.59
N THR A 479 -44.54 -70.80 5.51
CA THR A 479 -45.32 -69.75 6.25
C THR A 479 -44.36 -68.98 7.19
N THR A 480 -43.92 -67.74 6.89
CA THR A 480 -44.52 -66.40 7.16
C THR A 480 -44.36 -65.81 8.57
N SER A 481 -43.93 -64.52 8.61
CA SER A 481 -44.07 -63.51 9.71
C SER A 481 -43.35 -63.78 11.05
N SER A 482 -42.94 -62.77 11.84
CA SER A 482 -43.06 -61.28 11.79
C SER A 482 -41.89 -60.64 12.57
N GLY A 483 -41.53 -59.35 12.43
CA GLY A 483 -42.04 -58.26 11.58
C GLY A 483 -41.60 -56.88 12.12
N THR A 484 -42.05 -55.78 11.50
CA THR A 484 -42.01 -54.36 11.98
C THR A 484 -40.61 -53.72 12.24
N SER A 485 -40.30 -52.47 11.84
CA SER A 485 -41.14 -51.30 11.51
C SER A 485 -40.60 -50.40 10.36
N ALA A 486 -41.53 -49.69 9.72
CA ALA A 486 -41.48 -48.35 9.07
C ALA A 486 -40.11 -47.68 8.75
N HIS A 487 -39.82 -47.24 7.51
CA HIS A 487 -40.37 -46.08 6.75
C HIS A 487 -39.92 -44.70 7.31
N HIS A 488 -39.64 -43.65 6.53
CA HIS A 488 -40.10 -43.20 5.19
C HIS A 488 -38.89 -42.83 4.29
N LEU A 489 -38.83 -42.98 2.95
CA LEU A 489 -39.69 -42.55 1.82
C LEU A 489 -39.71 -41.02 1.57
N PRO A 490 -39.81 -40.51 0.31
CA PRO A 490 -39.11 -40.95 -0.91
C PRO A 490 -38.73 -39.77 -1.88
N SER A 491 -37.99 -40.04 -2.98
CA SER A 491 -38.43 -39.75 -4.38
C SER A 491 -37.33 -39.88 -5.46
N ARG A 492 -37.57 -40.78 -6.43
CA ARG A 492 -36.97 -40.78 -7.79
C ARG A 492 -37.85 -41.64 -8.71
N LEU A 493 -38.66 -41.02 -9.56
CA LEU A 493 -39.39 -41.61 -10.69
C LEU A 493 -39.77 -40.47 -11.67
N SER A 494 -40.13 -40.68 -12.94
CA SER A 494 -39.67 -41.60 -14.01
C SER A 494 -40.62 -41.46 -15.21
N ALA A 495 -40.09 -41.28 -16.44
CA ALA A 495 -40.80 -41.51 -17.71
C ALA A 495 -39.74 -41.73 -18.82
N ALA A 496 -39.72 -42.73 -19.70
CA ALA A 496 -40.64 -43.79 -20.12
C ALA A 496 -41.67 -43.45 -21.23
N ALA A 497 -41.24 -43.57 -22.51
CA ALA A 497 -42.07 -44.00 -23.66
C ALA A 497 -41.17 -44.47 -24.86
N PRO A 498 -41.57 -45.41 -25.74
CA PRO A 498 -40.69 -46.02 -26.76
C PRO A 498 -41.26 -46.09 -28.21
N ARG A 499 -40.59 -46.86 -29.10
CA ARG A 499 -40.90 -47.23 -30.53
C ARG A 499 -40.39 -46.22 -31.58
N ASN A 500 -40.04 -46.59 -32.83
CA ASN A 500 -39.84 -47.90 -33.50
C ASN A 500 -38.93 -47.70 -34.75
N GLY A 501 -38.21 -48.73 -35.23
CA GLY A 501 -37.53 -48.64 -36.54
C GLY A 501 -36.50 -49.72 -36.90
N ARG A 502 -36.93 -50.76 -37.65
CA ARG A 502 -36.09 -51.67 -38.47
C ARG A 502 -35.88 -51.05 -39.87
N SER A 503 -34.95 -51.42 -40.77
CA SER A 503 -33.69 -52.21 -40.77
C SER A 503 -33.21 -52.36 -42.24
N THR A 504 -31.91 -52.40 -42.59
CA THR A 504 -31.32 -53.25 -43.68
C THR A 504 -29.83 -52.93 -43.97
N SER A 505 -29.07 -53.94 -44.40
CA SER A 505 -27.78 -53.85 -45.15
C SER A 505 -27.87 -54.73 -46.40
N PRO A 506 -27.03 -54.56 -47.46
CA PRO A 506 -25.81 -55.39 -47.65
C PRO A 506 -24.60 -54.65 -48.33
N VAL A 507 -23.31 -55.03 -48.16
CA VAL A 507 -22.47 -56.08 -48.85
C VAL A 507 -22.40 -55.93 -50.39
N GLN A 508 -21.26 -55.98 -51.11
CA GLN A 508 -19.89 -56.48 -50.84
C GLN A 508 -18.81 -55.34 -50.85
N THR A 509 -17.55 -55.37 -51.34
CA THR A 509 -16.66 -56.18 -52.24
C THR A 509 -15.30 -56.49 -51.54
N SER A 510 -14.58 -57.61 -51.69
CA SER A 510 -13.88 -58.32 -52.80
C SER A 510 -12.64 -57.61 -53.41
N SER A 511 -11.44 -58.18 -53.57
CA SER A 511 -10.78 -59.43 -53.07
C SER A 511 -9.37 -59.60 -53.70
N ARG A 512 -8.33 -60.15 -53.01
CA ARG A 512 -7.42 -61.19 -53.59
C ARG A 512 -6.34 -61.84 -52.68
N TRP A 513 -6.47 -63.17 -52.48
CA TRP A 513 -5.50 -64.27 -52.70
C TRP A 513 -4.01 -64.24 -52.23
N GLN A 514 -3.64 -65.29 -51.47
CA GLN A 514 -2.35 -66.06 -51.43
C GLN A 514 -1.04 -65.44 -50.90
N ALA A 515 0.04 -66.20 -50.58
CA ALA A 515 0.16 -67.50 -49.87
C ALA A 515 1.64 -67.94 -49.63
N ARG A 516 1.87 -68.71 -48.55
CA ARG A 516 2.91 -69.76 -48.33
C ARG A 516 4.43 -69.42 -48.30
N ARG A 517 5.07 -70.01 -47.27
CA ARG A 517 6.50 -70.43 -47.14
C ARG A 517 7.56 -69.31 -47.15
N GLY A 518 8.71 -69.45 -46.48
CA GLY A 518 9.13 -70.50 -45.54
C GLY A 518 10.67 -70.58 -45.44
N GLY A 519 11.23 -70.78 -44.23
CA GLY A 519 12.67 -70.87 -44.02
C GLY A 519 13.02 -71.70 -42.78
N ARG A 520 13.98 -72.62 -42.92
CA ARG A 520 14.50 -73.47 -41.84
C ARG A 520 15.65 -72.79 -41.09
N SER A 521 15.80 -73.11 -39.82
CA SER A 521 17.08 -73.09 -39.12
C SER A 521 17.21 -74.36 -38.29
N ASP A 522 17.91 -75.37 -38.84
CA ASP A 522 18.16 -76.67 -38.21
C ASP A 522 19.62 -76.75 -37.73
N LYS A 523 19.84 -76.87 -36.41
CA LYS A 523 21.05 -77.42 -35.74
C LYS A 523 20.93 -77.27 -34.21
N ARG A 524 21.32 -78.23 -33.37
CA ARG A 524 21.44 -79.70 -33.50
C ARG A 524 21.43 -80.26 -32.07
N TRP A 525 20.76 -81.38 -31.84
CA TRP A 525 20.68 -82.01 -30.51
C TRP A 525 21.97 -82.72 -30.08
N GLY A 526 22.18 -82.79 -28.76
CA GLY A 526 23.04 -83.76 -28.09
C GLY A 526 22.38 -84.21 -26.79
N TRP A 527 22.29 -85.51 -26.54
CA TRP A 527 21.68 -86.11 -25.33
C TRP A 527 22.77 -86.61 -24.37
N GLY A 528 22.55 -86.46 -23.06
CA GLY A 528 23.38 -87.02 -21.99
C GLY A 528 22.50 -87.34 -20.78
N SER A 529 22.61 -88.55 -20.24
CA SER A 529 21.59 -89.17 -19.37
C SER A 529 21.67 -88.78 -17.88
N ALA A 530 20.53 -88.96 -17.21
CA ALA A 530 20.34 -89.21 -15.77
C ALA A 530 20.78 -88.16 -14.72
N GLY A 531 19.80 -87.61 -14.01
CA GLY A 531 19.98 -86.85 -12.76
C GLY A 531 18.65 -86.35 -12.19
N GLY A 532 18.14 -86.98 -11.13
CA GLY A 532 16.90 -86.56 -10.46
C GLY A 532 17.07 -85.30 -9.61
N PRO A 533 15.97 -84.62 -9.22
CA PRO A 533 16.03 -83.37 -8.47
C PRO A 533 16.58 -83.60 -7.05
N ARG A 534 17.70 -82.95 -6.72
CA ARG A 534 18.20 -82.86 -5.34
C ARG A 534 17.56 -81.67 -4.65
N ILE A 535 16.73 -81.95 -3.64
CA ILE A 535 16.31 -80.96 -2.66
C ILE A 535 17.54 -80.64 -1.80
N HIS A 536 17.93 -79.38 -1.75
CA HIS A 536 18.82 -78.85 -0.71
C HIS A 536 17.95 -78.09 0.29
N LEU A 537 17.81 -78.67 1.47
CA LEU A 537 17.45 -77.98 2.70
C LEU A 537 18.76 -77.71 3.48
N ASP A 538 18.61 -77.12 4.67
CA ASP A 538 19.66 -76.89 5.67
C ASP A 538 20.67 -75.79 5.29
N ASP A 539 21.09 -74.91 6.20
CA ASP A 539 20.39 -74.45 7.40
C ASP A 539 20.87 -73.03 7.75
N ASN A 540 19.97 -72.17 8.24
CA ASN A 540 20.31 -70.83 8.77
C ASN A 540 19.11 -70.20 9.52
N LEU A 541 18.45 -70.98 10.38
CA LEU A 541 17.84 -70.38 11.56
C LEU A 541 18.95 -69.77 12.44
N PHE A 542 18.60 -68.72 13.21
CA PHE A 542 19.51 -67.96 14.07
C PHE A 542 20.58 -67.10 13.35
N SER A 543 20.12 -66.13 12.56
CA SER A 543 20.74 -64.80 12.60
C SER A 543 19.77 -63.78 13.18
N THR A 544 20.10 -63.21 14.35
CA THR A 544 19.45 -62.00 14.89
C THR A 544 19.98 -60.76 14.17
N SER A 545 19.88 -60.74 12.84
CA SER A 545 20.10 -59.55 12.04
C SER A 545 18.85 -58.68 12.06
N VAL A 546 18.99 -57.42 12.48
CA VAL A 546 17.97 -56.39 12.22
C VAL A 546 17.68 -56.40 10.72
N GLN A 547 16.42 -56.63 10.36
CA GLN A 547 16.02 -56.74 8.95
C GLN A 547 15.99 -55.34 8.32
N ASP A 548 17.19 -54.84 7.98
CA ASP A 548 17.45 -53.63 7.20
C ASP A 548 16.76 -53.77 5.84
N GLN A 549 15.47 -53.42 5.80
CA GLN A 549 14.69 -53.30 4.57
C GLN A 549 15.23 -52.11 3.78
N ARG A 550 16.36 -52.31 3.10
CA ARG A 550 16.92 -51.36 2.15
C ARG A 550 15.91 -51.12 1.04
N ILE A 551 15.11 -50.08 1.24
CA ILE A 551 14.09 -49.61 0.30
C ILE A 551 14.81 -49.27 -1.01
N GLY A 552 14.86 -50.22 -1.94
CA GLY A 552 15.72 -50.15 -3.13
C GLY A 552 15.51 -48.83 -3.86
N GLY A 553 16.60 -48.09 -4.15
CA GLY A 553 16.61 -46.62 -4.22
C GLY A 553 15.50 -45.94 -5.02
N LYS A 554 14.97 -46.57 -6.08
CA LYS A 554 13.79 -46.07 -6.82
C LYS A 554 12.52 -45.96 -5.95
N LYS A 555 12.28 -46.90 -5.03
CA LYS A 555 11.20 -46.81 -4.03
C LYS A 555 11.49 -45.73 -2.99
N ALA A 556 12.72 -45.60 -2.49
CA ALA A 556 13.08 -44.60 -1.49
C ALA A 556 12.92 -43.17 -2.05
N LEU A 557 13.43 -42.89 -3.25
CA LEU A 557 13.22 -41.63 -3.96
C LEU A 557 11.73 -41.33 -4.20
N GLY A 558 10.92 -42.36 -4.47
CA GLY A 558 9.47 -42.25 -4.57
C GLY A 558 8.76 -41.86 -3.26
N VAL A 559 9.27 -42.31 -2.10
CA VAL A 559 8.79 -41.88 -0.77
C VAL A 559 9.23 -40.45 -0.48
N ILE A 560 10.51 -40.12 -0.70
CA ILE A 560 11.07 -38.77 -0.49
C ILE A 560 10.27 -37.74 -1.30
N GLY A 561 10.04 -37.98 -2.59
CA GLY A 561 9.29 -37.07 -3.45
C GLY A 561 7.83 -36.88 -3.03
N ARG A 562 7.17 -37.92 -2.50
CA ARG A 562 5.79 -37.84 -2.00
C ARG A 562 5.68 -37.11 -0.66
N GLU A 563 6.59 -37.38 0.29
CA GLU A 563 6.66 -36.64 1.56
C GLU A 563 6.98 -35.17 1.29
N LEU A 564 7.98 -34.87 0.45
CA LEU A 564 8.33 -33.49 0.10
C LEU A 564 7.15 -32.75 -0.54
N TRP A 565 6.48 -33.36 -1.54
CA TRP A 565 5.32 -32.74 -2.19
C TRP A 565 4.17 -32.49 -1.20
N THR A 566 3.76 -33.50 -0.44
CA THR A 566 2.59 -33.39 0.46
C THR A 566 2.86 -32.46 1.64
N THR A 567 4.06 -32.47 2.21
CA THR A 567 4.43 -31.55 3.30
C THR A 567 4.59 -30.11 2.80
N THR A 568 5.24 -29.90 1.64
CA THR A 568 5.35 -28.57 1.02
C THR A 568 3.97 -28.01 0.67
N TRP A 569 3.08 -28.82 0.08
CA TRP A 569 1.72 -28.39 -0.22
C TRP A 569 0.93 -28.03 1.06
N ARG A 570 1.02 -28.85 2.12
CA ARG A 570 0.37 -28.56 3.41
C ARG A 570 0.85 -27.25 4.04
N VAL A 571 2.17 -27.01 4.08
CA VAL A 571 2.72 -25.74 4.59
C VAL A 571 2.30 -24.58 3.69
N ALA A 572 2.41 -24.72 2.36
CA ALA A 572 2.07 -23.66 1.41
C ALA A 572 0.61 -23.19 1.54
N TRP A 573 -0.38 -24.09 1.56
CA TRP A 573 -1.78 -23.64 1.68
C TRP A 573 -2.06 -23.01 3.04
N MET A 574 -1.52 -23.57 4.14
CA MET A 574 -1.69 -22.99 5.48
C MET A 574 -1.09 -21.58 5.57
N THR A 575 0.14 -21.38 5.10
CA THR A 575 0.81 -20.08 5.10
C THR A 575 0.12 -19.08 4.18
N VAL A 576 -0.32 -19.48 2.98
CA VAL A 576 -1.03 -18.59 2.04
C VAL A 576 -2.42 -18.22 2.57
N SER A 577 -3.18 -19.15 3.15
CA SER A 577 -4.48 -18.85 3.77
C SER A 577 -4.33 -17.92 4.98
N PHE A 578 -3.30 -18.10 5.81
CA PHE A 578 -3.04 -17.22 6.95
C PHE A 578 -2.55 -15.83 6.50
N PHE A 579 -1.69 -15.75 5.48
CA PHE A 579 -1.31 -14.49 4.85
C PHE A 579 -2.52 -13.75 4.27
N ALA A 580 -3.40 -14.45 3.55
CA ALA A 580 -4.61 -13.85 2.98
C ALA A 580 -5.55 -13.32 4.07
N TYR A 581 -5.72 -14.04 5.18
CA TYR A 581 -6.47 -13.56 6.34
C TYR A 581 -5.84 -12.31 6.98
N LEU A 582 -4.51 -12.30 7.18
CA LEU A 582 -3.80 -11.13 7.72
C LEU A 582 -3.82 -9.92 6.77
N ALA A 583 -3.77 -10.14 5.46
CA ALA A 583 -3.85 -9.09 4.45
C ALA A 583 -5.28 -8.53 4.31
N TRP A 584 -6.31 -9.36 4.46
CA TRP A 584 -7.71 -8.91 4.50
C TRP A 584 -8.04 -8.12 5.78
N ARG A 585 -7.40 -8.44 6.91
CA ARG A 585 -7.72 -7.85 8.22
C ARG A 585 -7.15 -6.43 8.44
N GLY A 586 -6.06 -6.06 7.76
CA GLY A 586 -5.29 -4.85 8.06
C GLY A 586 -4.10 -5.12 8.97
#